data_AF-A0A3B4BDS7-F1
#
_entry.id   AF-A0A3B4BDS7-F1
#
_cell.length_a   1.000
_cell.length_b   1.000
_cell.length_c   1.000
_cell.angle_alpha   90.00
_cell.angle_beta   90.00
_cell.angle_gamma   90.00
#
_symmetry.space_group_name_H-M   'P 1'
#
loop_
_entity.id
_entity.type
_entity.pdbx_description
1 polymer ?
#
loop_
_entity_poly.entity_id
_entity_poly.type
_entity_poly.pdbx_seq_one_letter_code
_entity_poly.pdbx_strand_id
1 'polypeptide(L)'
;MPGIEKLPIEETLEDSPQTRSLLGVFEEDTAAISNYCTQLYQAMHRIYDAQNELSAATHLTSRLLKEYDKQRFPLGGDDEVMSSTLQQFAKVIDELSSCHAVLSTQLADAMMFPITQFKERDLKEILTLKEVFQISSDDHDMAINRYSRLSKRRDNDKARAEAVEDVYTARKKQHQTMMHYFCSLNTLQYKKKTALLEPLLGYMQAQISFFKLGSENLTQQWEDFLGTIGASVQK
;
A
#
# COMPACT_ATOMS: atom_id res chain seq x y z
N MET A 1 22.36 10.13 -14.50
CA MET A 1 21.90 9.41 -13.29
C MET A 1 22.94 8.36 -12.98
N PRO A 2 23.44 8.23 -11.73
CA PRO A 2 24.24 7.07 -11.36
C PRO A 2 23.46 5.79 -11.70
N GLY A 3 24.15 4.74 -12.14
CA GLY A 3 23.52 3.46 -12.46
C GLY A 3 22.81 2.89 -11.24
N ILE A 4 21.72 2.15 -11.47
CA ILE A 4 21.05 1.39 -10.39
C ILE A 4 22.03 0.32 -9.92
N GLU A 5 22.39 0.35 -8.63
CA GLU A 5 23.24 -0.67 -8.03
C GLU A 5 22.55 -2.04 -8.10
N LYS A 6 23.34 -3.08 -8.38
CA LYS A 6 22.83 -4.42 -8.63
C LYS A 6 23.71 -5.46 -7.94
N LEU A 7 23.08 -6.44 -7.31
CA LEU A 7 23.73 -7.64 -6.81
C LEU A 7 24.11 -8.56 -7.98
N PRO A 8 25.39 -9.00 -8.08
CA PRO A 8 25.85 -9.91 -9.13
C PRO A 8 25.33 -11.33 -8.87
N ILE A 9 24.51 -11.85 -9.77
CA ILE A 9 23.90 -13.19 -9.62
C ILE A 9 24.96 -14.28 -9.86
N GLU A 10 25.92 -14.00 -10.74
CA GLU A 10 27.06 -14.83 -11.07
C GLU A 10 27.95 -15.16 -9.85
N GLU A 11 27.98 -14.31 -8.81
CA GLU A 11 28.79 -14.53 -7.60
C GLU A 11 28.09 -15.41 -6.54
N THR A 12 26.80 -15.73 -6.73
CA THR A 12 26.01 -16.45 -5.72
C THR A 12 26.48 -17.89 -5.46
N LEU A 13 27.27 -18.49 -6.36
CA LEU A 13 27.84 -19.83 -6.13
C LEU A 13 29.16 -19.79 -5.35
N GLU A 14 29.92 -18.71 -5.52
CA GLU A 14 31.16 -18.47 -4.77
C GLU A 14 30.84 -18.14 -3.31
N ASP A 15 29.73 -17.43 -3.08
CA ASP A 15 29.25 -17.06 -1.75
C ASP A 15 30.32 -16.35 -0.90
N SER A 16 31.03 -15.42 -1.52
CA SER A 16 32.17 -14.76 -0.88
C SER A 16 31.73 -13.86 0.28
N PRO A 17 32.58 -13.62 1.30
CA PRO A 17 32.30 -12.64 2.35
C PRO A 17 32.00 -11.23 1.81
N GLN A 18 32.62 -10.86 0.68
CA GLN A 18 32.36 -9.58 0.02
C GLN A 18 30.95 -9.52 -0.58
N THR A 19 30.51 -10.59 -1.25
CA THR A 19 29.16 -10.74 -1.80
C THR A 19 28.12 -10.72 -0.68
N ARG A 20 28.39 -11.36 0.47
CA ARG A 20 27.55 -11.31 1.68
C ARG A 20 27.50 -9.92 2.31
N SER A 21 28.61 -9.18 2.34
CA SER A 21 28.63 -7.80 2.83
C SER A 21 27.79 -6.89 1.95
N LEU A 22 27.86 -7.02 0.62
CA LEU A 22 27.04 -6.25 -0.31
C LEU A 22 25.56 -6.62 -0.17
N LEU A 23 25.24 -7.90 -0.02
CA LEU A 23 23.88 -8.35 0.30
C LEU A 23 23.34 -7.63 1.55
N GLY A 24 24.14 -7.56 2.62
CA GLY A 24 23.78 -6.84 3.85
C GLY A 24 23.35 -5.39 3.60
N VAL A 25 24.06 -4.67 2.73
CA VAL A 25 23.68 -3.29 2.34
C VAL A 25 22.31 -3.24 1.65
N PHE A 26 22.03 -4.20 0.75
CA PHE A 26 20.71 -4.30 0.11
C PHE A 26 19.60 -4.64 1.10
N GLU A 27 19.89 -5.48 2.10
CA GLU A 27 18.95 -5.80 3.17
C GLU A 27 18.64 -4.59 4.05
N GLU A 28 19.64 -3.78 4.37
CA GLU A 28 19.47 -2.52 5.12
C GLU A 28 18.62 -1.51 4.34
N ASP A 29 18.90 -1.29 3.05
CA ASP A 29 18.08 -0.42 2.17
C ASP A 29 16.63 -0.93 2.08
N THR A 30 16.45 -2.24 1.94
CA THR A 30 15.13 -2.87 1.92
C THR A 30 14.36 -2.64 3.22
N ALA A 31 15.03 -2.78 4.37
CA ALA A 31 14.42 -2.52 5.68
C ALA A 31 14.02 -1.05 5.83
N ALA A 32 14.88 -0.12 5.39
CA ALA A 32 14.59 1.31 5.41
C ALA A 32 13.38 1.66 4.53
N ILE A 33 13.33 1.14 3.30
CA ILE A 33 12.20 1.32 2.37
C ILE A 33 10.92 0.73 2.96
N SER A 34 10.97 -0.48 3.52
CA SER A 34 9.81 -1.13 4.12
C SER A 34 9.22 -0.32 5.28
N ASN A 35 10.08 0.18 6.17
CA ASN A 35 9.67 1.03 7.29
C ASN A 35 9.05 2.35 6.82
N TYR A 36 9.66 2.99 5.81
CA TYR A 36 9.14 4.23 5.24
C TYR A 36 7.78 4.00 4.55
N CYS A 37 7.67 2.97 3.70
CA CYS A 37 6.44 2.63 3.00
C CYS A 37 5.31 2.27 3.98
N THR A 38 5.62 1.63 5.11
CA THR A 38 4.62 1.34 6.14
C THR A 38 4.05 2.61 6.76
N GLN A 39 4.89 3.61 7.06
CA GLN A 39 4.43 4.90 7.58
C GLN A 39 3.61 5.67 6.53
N LEU A 40 4.07 5.68 5.28
CA LEU A 40 3.35 6.32 4.18
C LEU A 40 1.98 5.67 3.94
N TYR A 41 1.94 4.34 3.96
CA TYR A 41 0.70 3.56 3.87
C TYR A 41 -0.28 3.95 4.98
N GLN A 42 0.16 4.03 6.23
CA GLN A 42 -0.70 4.43 7.35
C GLN A 42 -1.26 5.85 7.17
N ALA A 43 -0.44 6.78 6.68
CA ALA A 43 -0.89 8.15 6.40
C ALA A 43 -1.94 8.18 5.28
N MET A 44 -1.70 7.49 4.16
CA MET A 44 -2.63 7.38 3.04
C MET A 44 -3.94 6.68 3.43
N HIS A 45 -3.85 5.61 4.23
CA HIS A 45 -5.00 4.89 4.75
C HIS A 45 -5.90 5.81 5.59
N ARG A 46 -5.32 6.63 6.46
CA ARG A 46 -6.07 7.62 7.24
C ARG A 46 -6.79 8.66 6.38
N ILE A 47 -6.16 9.09 5.28
CA ILE A 47 -6.80 10.00 4.32
C ILE A 47 -8.01 9.31 3.68
N TYR A 48 -7.83 8.07 3.22
CA TYR A 48 -8.89 7.28 2.60
C TYR A 48 -10.07 7.03 3.55
N ASP A 49 -9.80 6.63 4.80
CA ASP A 49 -10.84 6.41 5.81
C ASP A 49 -11.60 7.69 6.12
N ALA A 50 -10.89 8.81 6.32
CA ALA A 50 -11.52 10.10 6.57
C ALA A 50 -12.39 10.55 5.39
N GLN A 51 -11.96 10.29 4.16
CA GLN A 51 -12.72 10.62 2.95
C GLN A 51 -14.00 9.76 2.82
N ASN A 52 -13.91 8.47 3.17
CA ASN A 52 -15.09 7.60 3.24
C ASN A 52 -16.09 8.05 4.32
N GLU A 53 -15.60 8.38 5.51
CA GLU A 53 -16.46 8.87 6.60
C GLU A 53 -17.12 10.20 6.22
N LEU A 54 -16.38 11.11 5.60
CA LEU A 54 -16.94 12.38 5.10
C LEU A 54 -18.02 12.13 4.05
N SER A 55 -17.82 11.20 3.12
CA SER A 55 -18.84 10.81 2.15
C SER A 55 -20.11 10.29 2.84
N ALA A 56 -19.97 9.40 3.81
CA ALA A 56 -21.09 8.80 4.54
C ALA A 56 -21.86 9.85 5.38
N ALA A 57 -21.12 10.69 6.11
CA ALA A 57 -21.70 11.75 6.92
C ALA A 57 -22.46 12.78 6.05
N THR A 58 -21.88 13.19 4.93
CA THR A 58 -22.51 14.14 4.00
C THR A 58 -23.79 13.56 3.40
N HIS A 59 -23.76 12.28 3.00
CA HIS A 59 -24.96 11.58 2.51
C HIS A 59 -26.05 11.51 3.58
N LEU A 60 -25.68 11.18 4.82
CA LEU A 60 -26.61 11.13 5.95
C LEU A 60 -27.24 12.50 6.21
N THR A 61 -26.46 13.59 6.16
CA THR A 61 -26.98 14.95 6.29
C THR A 61 -28.02 15.25 5.21
N SER A 62 -27.72 14.99 3.94
CA SER A 62 -28.68 15.13 2.84
C SER A 62 -29.98 14.36 3.12
N ARG A 63 -29.86 13.09 3.54
CA ARG A 63 -31.02 12.24 3.83
C ARG A 63 -31.89 12.81 4.96
N LEU A 64 -31.28 13.25 6.07
CA LEU A 64 -32.01 13.80 7.21
C LEU A 64 -32.76 15.09 6.85
N LEU A 65 -32.17 15.94 6.00
CA LEU A 65 -32.84 17.14 5.49
C LEU A 65 -34.09 16.78 4.66
N LYS A 66 -34.00 15.76 3.79
CA LYS A 66 -35.13 15.25 3.01
C LYS A 66 -36.22 14.61 3.87
N GLU A 67 -35.87 14.14 5.06
CA GLU A 67 -36.80 13.49 5.99
C GLU A 67 -37.53 14.47 6.92
N TYR A 68 -37.17 15.76 6.90
CA TYR A 68 -37.79 16.79 7.73
C TYR A 68 -39.32 16.81 7.60
N ASP A 69 -39.83 16.80 6.36
CA ASP A 69 -41.28 16.85 6.09
C ASP A 69 -42.04 15.60 6.53
N LYS A 70 -41.32 14.50 6.79
CA LYS A 70 -41.91 13.24 7.29
C LYS A 70 -42.06 13.25 8.81
N GLN A 71 -41.39 14.19 9.50
CA GLN A 71 -41.44 14.29 10.95
C GLN A 71 -42.73 14.98 11.39
N ARG A 72 -43.37 14.42 12.41
CA ARG A 72 -44.54 15.05 13.03
C ARG A 72 -44.09 16.01 14.12
N PHE A 73 -44.05 17.29 13.80
CA PHE A 73 -43.80 18.34 14.78
C PHE A 73 -45.13 18.76 15.44
N PRO A 74 -45.33 18.57 16.76
CA PRO A 74 -46.60 18.90 17.44
C PRO A 74 -46.96 20.38 17.40
N LEU A 75 -45.97 21.24 17.16
CA LEU A 75 -46.09 22.69 17.03
C LEU A 75 -45.76 23.17 15.60
N GLY A 76 -45.49 22.25 14.67
CA GLY A 76 -45.18 22.60 13.29
C GLY A 76 -46.45 22.96 12.54
N GLY A 77 -46.53 24.18 12.02
CA GLY A 77 -47.46 24.51 10.94
C GLY A 77 -46.94 24.03 9.59
N ASP A 78 -47.75 24.15 8.54
CA ASP A 78 -47.30 23.98 7.14
C ASP A 78 -46.37 25.14 6.76
N ASP A 79 -45.10 25.07 7.17
CA ASP A 79 -44.04 25.99 6.74
C ASP A 79 -43.44 25.50 5.41
N GLU A 80 -44.16 25.78 4.33
CA GLU A 80 -43.72 25.45 2.96
C GLU A 80 -42.38 26.11 2.60
N VAL A 81 -42.06 27.26 3.20
CA VAL A 81 -40.80 27.97 2.95
C VAL A 81 -39.63 27.22 3.60
N MET A 82 -39.78 26.77 4.85
CA MET A 82 -38.79 25.92 5.52
C MET A 82 -38.60 24.61 4.75
N SER A 83 -39.69 23.92 4.42
CA SER A 83 -39.66 22.65 3.68
C SER A 83 -38.88 22.80 2.37
N SER A 84 -39.28 23.74 1.51
CA SER A 84 -38.64 23.98 0.22
C SER A 84 -37.16 24.39 0.35
N THR A 85 -36.81 25.16 1.38
CA THR A 85 -35.43 25.56 1.69
C THR A 85 -34.58 24.34 2.03
N LEU A 86 -35.04 23.47 2.93
CA LEU A 86 -34.32 22.26 3.33
C LEU A 86 -34.16 21.28 2.17
N GLN A 87 -35.16 21.15 1.29
CA GLN A 87 -35.05 20.32 0.09
C GLN A 87 -33.98 20.84 -0.89
N GLN A 88 -33.83 22.17 -1.02
CA GLN A 88 -32.76 22.75 -1.84
C GLN A 88 -31.37 22.50 -1.25
N PHE A 89 -31.19 22.68 0.07
CA PHE A 89 -29.94 22.30 0.75
C PHE A 89 -29.63 20.82 0.60
N ALA A 90 -30.64 19.96 0.79
CA ALA A 90 -30.46 18.53 0.69
C ALA A 90 -29.96 18.12 -0.70
N LYS A 91 -30.48 18.73 -1.77
CA LYS A 91 -30.05 18.44 -3.13
C LYS A 91 -28.55 18.72 -3.34
N VAL A 92 -28.08 19.91 -2.99
CA VAL A 92 -26.66 20.30 -3.17
C VAL A 92 -25.74 19.45 -2.28
N ILE A 93 -26.16 19.15 -1.04
CA ILE A 93 -25.40 18.27 -0.13
C ILE A 93 -25.31 16.85 -0.70
N ASP A 94 -26.35 16.35 -1.37
CA ASP A 94 -26.35 15.03 -2.04
C ASP A 94 -25.36 14.99 -3.22
N GLU A 95 -25.28 16.07 -3.98
CA GLU A 95 -24.32 16.24 -5.07
C GLU A 95 -22.88 16.28 -4.53
N LEU A 96 -22.63 16.99 -3.43
CA LEU A 96 -21.33 16.99 -2.74
C LEU A 96 -20.97 15.61 -2.18
N SER A 97 -21.94 14.91 -1.58
CA SER A 97 -21.79 13.52 -1.15
C SER A 97 -21.36 12.62 -2.31
N SER A 98 -21.96 12.81 -3.49
CA SER A 98 -21.60 12.05 -4.69
C SER A 98 -20.17 12.34 -5.15
N CYS A 99 -19.73 13.61 -5.07
CA CYS A 99 -18.33 13.98 -5.34
C CYS A 99 -17.37 13.29 -4.38
N HIS A 100 -17.70 13.25 -3.08
CA HIS A 100 -16.90 12.56 -2.08
C HIS A 100 -16.85 11.04 -2.31
N ALA A 101 -17.94 10.41 -2.72
CA ALA A 101 -17.99 8.98 -3.03
C ALA A 101 -17.14 8.62 -4.26
N VAL A 102 -17.15 9.47 -5.29
CA VAL A 102 -16.27 9.33 -6.46
C VAL A 102 -14.81 9.46 -6.06
N LEU A 103 -14.47 10.48 -5.26
CA LEU A 103 -13.11 10.66 -4.74
C LEU A 103 -12.67 9.45 -3.92
N SER A 104 -13.51 8.93 -3.02
CA SER A 104 -13.24 7.72 -2.26
C SER A 104 -12.85 6.53 -3.15
N THR A 105 -13.65 6.26 -4.19
CA THR A 105 -13.36 5.18 -5.14
C THR A 105 -12.01 5.40 -5.83
N GLN A 106 -11.72 6.62 -6.29
CA GLN A 106 -10.44 6.95 -6.91
C GLN A 106 -9.26 6.81 -5.96
N LEU A 107 -9.42 7.17 -4.68
CA LEU A 107 -8.39 6.97 -3.65
C LEU A 107 -8.15 5.48 -3.38
N ALA A 108 -9.21 4.66 -3.35
CA ALA A 108 -9.06 3.21 -3.21
C ALA A 108 -8.22 2.62 -4.34
N ASP A 109 -8.57 2.95 -5.59
CA ASP A 109 -7.98 2.32 -6.78
C ASP A 109 -6.61 2.89 -7.15
N ALA A 110 -6.44 4.21 -7.08
CA ALA A 110 -5.25 4.89 -7.61
C ALA A 110 -4.22 5.25 -6.53
N MET A 111 -4.60 5.25 -5.25
CA MET A 111 -3.68 5.51 -4.13
C MET A 111 -3.49 4.27 -3.26
N MET A 112 -4.57 3.68 -2.72
CA MET A 112 -4.49 2.60 -1.74
C MET A 112 -4.09 1.26 -2.37
N PHE A 113 -4.64 0.90 -3.53
CA PHE A 113 -4.33 -0.38 -4.17
C PHE A 113 -2.85 -0.54 -4.52
N PRO A 114 -2.17 0.43 -5.19
CA PRO A 114 -0.75 0.26 -5.54
C PRO A 114 0.17 0.17 -4.32
N ILE A 115 -0.05 1.01 -3.29
CA ILE A 115 0.79 0.97 -2.08
C ILE A 115 0.53 -0.28 -1.23
N THR A 116 -0.71 -0.77 -1.19
CA THR A 116 -1.05 -2.05 -0.54
C THR A 116 -0.37 -3.20 -1.28
N GLN A 117 -0.45 -3.21 -2.61
CA GLN A 117 0.19 -4.23 -3.43
C GLN A 117 1.71 -4.26 -3.22
N PHE A 118 2.37 -3.10 -3.20
CA PHE A 118 3.80 -3.03 -2.95
C PHE A 118 4.17 -3.59 -1.56
N LYS A 119 3.39 -3.24 -0.53
CA LYS A 119 3.62 -3.70 0.85
C LYS A 119 3.35 -5.19 1.04
N GLU A 120 2.21 -5.69 0.55
CA GLU A 120 1.72 -7.03 0.87
C GLU A 120 2.18 -8.11 -0.11
N ARG A 121 2.56 -7.72 -1.33
CA ARG A 121 3.14 -8.63 -2.31
C ARG A 121 4.64 -8.46 -2.40
N ASP A 122 5.11 -7.30 -2.89
CA ASP A 122 6.51 -7.15 -3.30
C ASP A 122 7.46 -7.20 -2.09
N LEU A 123 7.18 -6.45 -1.02
CA LEU A 123 8.01 -6.50 0.19
C LEU A 123 7.89 -7.84 0.95
N LYS A 124 6.70 -8.45 0.97
CA LYS A 124 6.48 -9.74 1.63
C LYS A 124 7.19 -10.90 0.91
N GLU A 125 7.23 -10.86 -0.42
CA GLU A 125 7.98 -11.82 -1.24
C GLU A 125 9.46 -11.79 -0.88
N ILE A 126 10.06 -10.59 -0.76
CA ILE A 126 11.46 -10.42 -0.40
C ILE A 126 11.76 -10.99 1.00
N LEU A 127 10.87 -10.77 1.98
CA LEU A 127 11.01 -11.36 3.32
C LEU A 127 10.95 -12.89 3.29
N THR A 128 10.04 -13.45 2.49
CA THR A 128 9.91 -14.91 2.32
C THR A 128 11.17 -15.49 1.68
N LEU A 129 11.69 -14.85 0.63
CA LEU A 129 12.92 -15.28 -0.05
C LEU A 129 14.14 -15.19 0.87
N LYS A 130 14.21 -14.15 1.71
CA LYS A 130 15.25 -14.01 2.74
C LYS A 130 15.22 -15.18 3.71
N GLU A 131 14.05 -15.52 4.24
CA GLU A 131 13.89 -16.62 5.20
C GLU A 131 14.26 -17.97 4.56
N VAL A 132 13.77 -18.24 3.36
CA VAL A 132 14.08 -19.47 2.62
C VAL A 132 15.57 -19.57 2.30
N PHE A 133 16.21 -18.47 1.93
CA PHE A 133 17.65 -18.40 1.74
C PHE A 133 18.40 -18.69 3.04
N GLN A 134 18.04 -18.06 4.15
CA GLN A 134 18.69 -18.27 5.44
C GLN A 134 18.64 -19.74 5.87
N ILE A 135 17.46 -20.36 5.79
CA ILE A 135 17.29 -21.80 6.11
C ILE A 135 18.21 -22.65 5.22
N SER A 136 18.25 -22.38 3.92
CA SER A 136 19.12 -23.14 3.01
C SER A 136 20.62 -22.90 3.24
N SER A 137 21.00 -21.72 3.73
CA SER A 137 22.37 -21.40 4.13
C SER A 137 22.75 -22.20 5.38
N ASP A 138 21.89 -22.22 6.38
CA ASP A 138 22.10 -22.98 7.63
C ASP A 138 22.16 -24.50 7.35
N ASP A 139 21.29 -25.01 6.47
CA ASP A 139 21.31 -26.40 5.99
C ASP A 139 22.67 -26.75 5.36
N HIS A 140 23.22 -25.86 4.53
CA HIS A 140 24.52 -26.06 3.88
C HIS A 140 25.66 -26.04 4.91
N ASP A 141 25.63 -25.10 5.86
CA ASP A 141 26.61 -25.02 6.95
C ASP A 141 26.59 -26.29 7.81
N MET A 142 25.42 -26.85 8.10
CA MET A 142 25.32 -28.14 8.81
C MET A 142 25.89 -29.30 8.00
N ALA A 143 25.57 -29.38 6.71
CA ALA A 143 26.05 -30.45 5.83
C ALA A 143 27.59 -30.42 5.68
N ILE A 144 28.17 -29.24 5.46
CA ILE A 144 29.63 -29.09 5.30
C ILE A 144 30.37 -29.37 6.61
N ASN A 145 29.78 -28.99 7.76
CA ASN A 145 30.33 -29.32 9.08
C ASN A 145 30.32 -30.85 9.34
N ARG A 146 29.24 -31.54 8.96
CA ARG A 146 29.17 -33.01 9.06
C ARG A 146 30.22 -33.67 8.16
N TYR A 147 30.30 -33.24 6.89
CA TYR A 147 31.29 -33.76 5.94
C TYR A 147 32.73 -33.56 6.43
N SER A 148 33.04 -32.38 6.97
CA SER A 148 34.39 -32.04 7.47
C SER A 148 34.84 -32.88 8.66
N ARG A 149 33.91 -33.50 9.39
CA ARG A 149 34.17 -34.36 10.55
C ARG A 149 34.34 -35.85 10.19
N LEU A 150 34.24 -36.23 8.92
CA LEU A 150 34.46 -37.60 8.49
C LEU A 150 35.89 -38.07 8.81
N SER A 151 36.01 -39.28 9.35
CA SER A 151 37.31 -39.84 9.72
C SER A 151 38.09 -40.25 8.47
N LYS A 152 39.34 -39.79 8.37
CA LYS A 152 40.28 -40.28 7.34
C LYS A 152 40.81 -41.69 7.61
N ARG A 153 40.62 -42.22 8.83
CA ARG A 153 41.21 -43.50 9.28
C ARG A 153 40.24 -44.68 9.25
N ARG A 154 38.93 -44.42 9.25
CA ARG A 154 37.88 -45.46 9.22
C ARG A 154 37.12 -45.29 7.91
N ASP A 155 37.34 -46.20 6.97
CA ASP A 155 36.63 -46.18 5.70
C ASP A 155 35.20 -46.66 5.92
N ASN A 156 34.25 -45.74 5.82
CA ASN A 156 32.82 -46.06 5.80
C ASN A 156 32.24 -45.41 4.54
N ASP A 157 32.36 -46.14 3.43
CA ASP A 157 31.96 -45.68 2.10
C ASP A 157 30.50 -45.20 2.06
N LYS A 158 29.61 -45.87 2.81
CA LYS A 158 28.21 -45.49 2.89
C LYS A 158 28.03 -44.12 3.57
N ALA A 159 28.62 -43.92 4.75
CA ALA A 159 28.54 -42.64 5.46
C ALA A 159 29.20 -41.49 4.69
N ARG A 160 30.26 -41.79 3.94
CA ARG A 160 30.91 -40.82 3.05
C ARG A 160 30.02 -40.43 1.88
N ALA A 161 29.40 -41.41 1.20
CA ALA A 161 28.49 -41.16 0.10
C ALA A 161 27.27 -40.33 0.54
N GLU A 162 26.67 -40.66 1.69
CA GLU A 162 25.56 -39.90 2.28
C GLU A 162 25.96 -38.44 2.57
N ALA A 163 27.11 -38.21 3.20
CA ALA A 163 27.57 -36.85 3.48
C ALA A 163 27.92 -36.04 2.21
N VAL A 164 28.41 -36.68 1.15
CA VAL A 164 28.65 -36.01 -0.14
C VAL A 164 27.33 -35.59 -0.78
N GLU A 165 26.32 -36.46 -0.76
CA GLU A 165 24.99 -36.17 -1.29
C GLU A 165 24.28 -35.06 -0.48
N ASP A 166 24.38 -35.09 0.85
CA ASP A 166 23.88 -34.03 1.74
C ASP A 166 24.49 -32.67 1.37
N VAL A 167 25.82 -32.60 1.20
CA VAL A 167 26.51 -31.35 0.82
C VAL A 167 26.07 -30.89 -0.57
N TYR A 168 25.97 -31.80 -1.54
CA TYR A 168 25.57 -31.49 -2.89
C TYR A 168 24.15 -30.90 -2.94
N THR A 169 23.19 -31.57 -2.30
CA THR A 169 21.78 -31.14 -2.27
C THR A 169 21.60 -29.82 -1.53
N ALA A 170 22.24 -29.67 -0.36
CA ALA A 170 22.19 -28.43 0.41
C ALA A 170 22.82 -27.25 -0.35
N ARG A 171 23.99 -27.45 -0.97
CA ARG A 171 24.66 -26.40 -1.77
C ARG A 171 23.82 -25.99 -2.98
N LYS A 172 23.22 -26.96 -3.68
CA LYS A 172 22.33 -26.69 -4.81
C LYS A 172 21.13 -25.84 -4.37
N LYS A 173 20.49 -26.19 -3.25
CA LYS A 173 19.36 -25.45 -2.69
C LYS A 173 19.77 -24.03 -2.29
N GLN A 174 20.86 -23.88 -1.54
CA GLN A 174 21.42 -22.58 -1.14
C GLN A 174 21.70 -21.67 -2.34
N HIS A 175 22.36 -22.20 -3.38
CA HIS A 175 22.65 -21.42 -4.58
C HIS A 175 21.37 -20.95 -5.28
N GLN A 176 20.37 -21.84 -5.43
CA GLN A 176 19.10 -21.49 -6.07
C GLN A 176 18.33 -20.41 -5.28
N THR A 177 18.22 -20.56 -3.96
CA THR A 177 17.51 -19.59 -3.11
C THR A 177 18.24 -18.25 -3.07
N MET A 178 19.58 -18.23 -3.04
CA MET A 178 20.38 -17.01 -3.13
C MET A 178 20.18 -16.27 -4.45
N MET A 179 20.17 -16.98 -5.59
CA MET A 179 19.89 -16.39 -6.90
C MET A 179 18.50 -15.74 -6.96
N HIS A 180 17.46 -16.44 -6.46
CA HIS A 180 16.11 -15.88 -6.41
C HIS A 180 16.03 -14.67 -5.50
N TYR A 181 16.70 -14.71 -4.35
CA TYR A 181 16.73 -13.58 -3.43
C TYR A 181 17.43 -12.35 -4.03
N PHE A 182 18.60 -12.53 -4.66
CA PHE A 182 19.33 -11.47 -5.38
C PHE A 182 18.48 -10.88 -6.50
N CYS A 183 17.79 -11.73 -7.27
CA CYS A 183 16.90 -11.29 -8.35
C CYS A 183 15.76 -10.39 -7.81
N SER A 184 15.17 -10.78 -6.69
CA SER A 184 14.08 -10.03 -6.06
C SER A 184 14.55 -8.67 -5.50
N LEU A 185 15.70 -8.65 -4.82
CA LEU A 185 16.34 -7.41 -4.34
C LEU A 185 16.72 -6.47 -5.49
N ASN A 186 17.26 -7.01 -6.58
CA ASN A 186 17.54 -6.23 -7.78
C ASN A 186 16.26 -5.66 -8.38
N THR A 187 15.19 -6.45 -8.45
CA THR A 187 13.87 -6.00 -8.94
C THR A 187 13.30 -4.88 -8.07
N LEU A 188 13.48 -4.95 -6.75
CA LEU A 188 13.06 -3.91 -5.81
C LEU A 188 13.69 -2.54 -6.15
N GLN A 189 14.96 -2.51 -6.56
CA GLN A 189 15.63 -1.25 -6.90
C GLN A 189 14.97 -0.51 -8.07
N TYR A 190 14.36 -1.24 -9.00
CA TYR A 190 13.56 -0.65 -10.08
C TYR A 190 12.14 -0.29 -9.63
N LYS A 191 11.52 -1.14 -8.81
CA LYS A 191 10.13 -0.96 -8.35
C LYS A 191 9.98 0.18 -7.34
N LYS A 192 10.97 0.43 -6.46
CA LYS A 192 10.84 1.39 -5.34
C LYS A 192 10.40 2.79 -5.79
N LYS A 193 10.94 3.26 -6.91
CA LYS A 193 10.61 4.58 -7.45
C LYS A 193 9.17 4.64 -7.93
N THR A 194 8.75 3.66 -8.72
CA THR A 194 7.38 3.58 -9.24
C THR A 194 6.38 3.41 -8.10
N ALA A 195 6.65 2.50 -7.17
CA ALA A 195 5.78 2.21 -6.03
C ALA A 195 5.54 3.42 -5.11
N LEU A 196 6.49 4.34 -5.02
CA LEU A 196 6.33 5.57 -4.24
C LEU A 196 5.63 6.69 -5.02
N LEU A 197 5.87 6.80 -6.33
CA LEU A 197 5.32 7.88 -7.15
C LEU A 197 3.89 7.60 -7.63
N GLU A 198 3.56 6.35 -7.92
CA GLU A 198 2.25 5.96 -8.47
C GLU A 198 1.07 6.31 -7.54
N PRO A 199 1.11 6.00 -6.22
CA PRO A 199 0.03 6.40 -5.30
C PRO A 199 -0.13 7.92 -5.19
N LEU A 200 0.97 8.67 -5.23
CA LEU A 200 0.96 10.13 -5.15
C LEU A 200 0.36 10.74 -6.42
N LEU A 201 0.71 10.20 -7.59
CA LEU A 201 0.12 10.61 -8.86
C LEU A 201 -1.39 10.36 -8.86
N GLY A 202 -1.82 9.16 -8.46
CA GLY A 202 -3.23 8.79 -8.35
C GLY A 202 -3.99 9.71 -7.41
N TYR A 203 -3.44 9.97 -6.22
CA TYR A 203 -4.00 10.93 -5.27
C TYR A 203 -4.17 12.33 -5.89
N MET A 204 -3.14 12.89 -6.51
CA MET A 204 -3.21 14.24 -7.08
C MET A 204 -4.22 14.35 -8.22
N GLN A 205 -4.32 13.34 -9.08
CA GLN A 205 -5.32 13.29 -10.15
C GLN A 205 -6.74 13.17 -9.61
N ALA A 206 -6.94 12.39 -8.55
CA ALA A 206 -8.22 12.27 -7.88
C ALA A 206 -8.65 13.61 -7.25
N GLN A 207 -7.73 14.32 -6.59
CA GLN A 207 -7.99 15.64 -6.03
C GLN A 207 -8.36 16.68 -7.10
N ILE A 208 -7.61 16.73 -8.21
CA ILE A 208 -7.93 17.63 -9.33
C ILE A 208 -9.35 17.38 -9.85
N SER A 209 -9.72 16.10 -10.01
CA SER A 209 -11.05 15.71 -10.48
C SER A 209 -12.14 16.11 -9.49
N PHE A 210 -11.90 15.87 -8.19
CA PHE A 210 -12.80 16.26 -7.11
C PHE A 210 -13.07 17.77 -7.08
N PHE A 211 -12.03 18.61 -7.14
CA PHE A 211 -12.22 20.06 -7.11
C PHE A 211 -12.95 20.59 -8.34
N LYS A 212 -12.69 20.03 -9.52
CA LYS A 212 -13.43 20.39 -10.74
C LYS A 212 -14.90 20.05 -10.61
N LEU A 213 -15.22 18.79 -10.28
CA LEU A 213 -16.59 18.32 -10.13
C LEU A 213 -17.35 19.07 -9.02
N GLY A 214 -16.68 19.33 -7.89
CA GLY A 214 -17.26 20.08 -6.78
C GLY A 214 -17.57 21.54 -7.15
N SER A 215 -16.69 22.20 -7.92
CA SER A 215 -16.89 23.57 -8.35
C SER A 215 -18.07 23.75 -9.32
N GLU A 216 -18.38 22.72 -10.12
CA GLU A 216 -19.52 22.75 -11.04
C GLU A 216 -20.87 22.77 -10.30
N ASN A 217 -20.93 22.18 -9.10
CA ASN A 217 -22.15 22.17 -8.27
C ASN A 217 -22.34 23.47 -7.46
N LEU A 218 -21.28 24.23 -7.23
CA LEU A 218 -21.28 25.48 -6.45
C LEU A 218 -21.39 26.69 -7.37
N THR A 219 -22.57 26.85 -7.97
CA THR A 219 -22.82 27.89 -8.98
C THR A 219 -23.16 29.26 -8.37
N GLN A 220 -23.12 30.32 -9.19
CA GLN A 220 -23.59 31.65 -8.78
C GLN A 220 -25.05 31.63 -8.29
N GLN A 221 -25.91 30.80 -8.89
CA GLN A 221 -27.30 30.66 -8.46
C GLN A 221 -27.40 30.13 -7.02
N TRP A 222 -26.49 29.24 -6.65
CA TRP A 222 -26.39 28.73 -5.28
C TRP A 222 -25.94 29.83 -4.31
N GLU A 223 -24.97 30.65 -4.69
CA GLU A 223 -24.54 31.79 -3.87
C GLU A 223 -25.67 32.81 -3.64
N ASP A 224 -26.45 33.11 -4.67
CA ASP A 224 -27.60 34.02 -4.59
C ASP A 224 -28.71 33.45 -3.66
N PHE A 225 -28.95 32.14 -3.76
CA PHE A 225 -29.85 31.43 -2.84
C PHE A 225 -29.36 31.55 -1.38
N LEU A 226 -28.07 31.29 -1.12
CA LEU A 226 -27.49 31.43 0.22
C LEU A 226 -27.62 32.86 0.76
N GLY A 227 -27.42 33.87 -0.09
CA GLY A 227 -27.63 35.29 0.28
C GLY A 227 -29.07 35.58 0.70
N THR A 228 -30.04 35.01 -0.02
CA THR A 228 -31.47 35.15 0.29
C THR A 228 -31.85 34.50 1.61
N ILE A 229 -31.34 33.29 1.87
CA ILE A 229 -31.54 32.61 3.16
C ILE A 229 -30.85 33.38 4.29
N GLY A 230 -29.62 33.86 4.07
CA GLY A 230 -28.90 34.66 5.05
C GLY A 230 -29.65 35.92 5.49
N ALA A 231 -30.27 36.64 4.54
CA ALA A 231 -31.12 37.78 4.84
C ALA A 231 -32.41 37.41 5.58
N SER A 232 -32.96 36.22 5.30
CA SER A 232 -34.18 35.70 5.95
C SER A 232 -33.93 35.30 7.40
N VAL A 233 -32.75 34.77 7.73
CA VAL A 233 -32.36 34.35 9.09
C VAL A 233 -32.04 35.53 10.01
N GLN A 234 -31.67 36.70 9.47
CA GLN A 234 -31.32 37.89 10.25
C GLN A 234 -32.51 38.76 10.67
N LYS A 235 -33.72 38.45 10.20
CA LYS A 235 -34.96 39.13 10.59
C LYS A 235 -35.63 38.43 11.77
#